data_AF-A0A150RGE7-F1
#
_entry.id   AF-A0A150RGE7-F1
#
_cell.length_a   1.000
_cell.length_b   1.000
_cell.length_c   1.000
_cell.angle_alpha   90.00
_cell.angle_beta   90.00
_cell.angle_gamma   90.00
#
_symmetry.space_group_name_H-M   'P 1'
#
loop_
_entity.id
_entity.type
_entity.pdbx_description
1 polymer ?
#
loop_
_entity_poly.entity_id
_entity_poly.type
_entity_poly.pdbx_seq_one_letter_code
_entity_poly.pdbx_strand_id
1 'polypeptide(L)'
;MDYGKALRTLLLVGTSAVAVGVVLRVQSRFNASDRRAALGIVQQYRPEGGRSVPEAIGARHPAKAPAWSAATESACFQHVRVRATIEGEPPVRYDFLVDINGPSIHPGNREGEAILVELTRAPAAAAAAAGAP
;
A
#
# COMPACT_ATOMS: atom_id res chain seq x y z
N MET A 1 16.66 -16.15 50.92
CA MET A 1 16.31 -16.10 49.47
C MET A 1 16.88 -17.33 48.80
N ASP A 2 16.06 -18.09 48.10
CA ASP A 2 16.52 -19.29 47.36
C ASP A 2 17.07 -18.85 46.01
N TYR A 3 18.38 -18.60 45.97
CA TYR A 3 19.09 -18.11 44.78
C TYR A 3 18.92 -19.02 43.57
N GLY A 4 18.76 -20.33 43.77
CA GLY A 4 18.51 -21.28 42.69
C GLY A 4 17.15 -21.09 42.03
N LYS A 5 16.11 -20.81 42.83
CA LYS A 5 14.78 -20.45 42.31
C LYS A 5 14.80 -19.10 41.61
N ALA A 6 15.46 -18.10 42.18
CA ALA A 6 15.57 -16.77 41.58
C ALA A 6 16.28 -16.80 40.21
N LEU A 7 17.39 -17.54 40.11
CA LEU A 7 18.13 -17.70 38.85
C LEU A 7 17.30 -18.43 37.78
N ARG A 8 16.58 -19.50 38.15
CA ARG A 8 15.69 -20.21 37.21
C ARG A 8 14.56 -19.32 36.71
N THR A 9 13.92 -18.55 37.59
CA THR A 9 12.87 -17.61 37.21
C THR A 9 13.42 -16.52 36.28
N LEU A 10 14.59 -15.96 36.58
CA LEU A 10 15.25 -14.97 35.73
C LEU A 10 15.58 -15.52 34.34
N LEU A 11 16.08 -16.76 34.27
CA LEU A 11 16.34 -17.41 32.99
C LEU A 11 15.05 -17.60 32.19
N LEU A 12 13.99 -18.12 32.79
CA LEU A 12 12.70 -18.34 32.12
C LEU A 12 12.08 -17.04 31.60
N VAL A 13 12.09 -15.98 32.42
CA VAL A 13 11.57 -14.66 32.03
C VAL A 13 12.45 -14.06 30.93
N GLY A 14 13.78 -14.13 31.09
CA GLY A 14 14.74 -13.61 30.12
C GLY A 14 14.59 -14.27 28.75
N THR A 15 14.54 -15.59 28.68
CA THR A 15 14.37 -16.33 27.42
C THR A 15 13.02 -16.03 26.78
N SER A 16 11.94 -15.91 27.58
CA SER A 16 10.61 -15.57 27.08
C SER A 16 10.57 -14.17 26.49
N ALA A 17 11.18 -13.19 27.17
CA ALA A 17 11.26 -11.81 26.70
C ALA A 17 12.05 -11.71 25.38
N VAL A 18 13.17 -12.44 25.28
CA VAL A 18 13.96 -12.50 24.03
C VAL A 18 13.14 -13.12 22.91
N ALA A 19 12.42 -14.23 23.17
CA ALA A 19 11.57 -14.87 22.17
C ALA A 19 10.49 -13.90 21.64
N VAL A 20 9.79 -13.19 22.54
CA VAL A 20 8.81 -12.16 22.15
C VAL A 20 9.47 -11.06 21.31
N GLY A 21 10.65 -10.58 21.71
CA GLY A 21 11.39 -9.57 20.96
C GLY A 21 11.75 -10.02 19.53
N VAL A 22 12.18 -11.27 19.37
CA VAL A 22 12.47 -11.86 18.05
C VAL A 22 11.21 -11.92 17.20
N VAL A 23 10.09 -12.39 17.76
CA VAL A 23 8.81 -12.47 17.06
C VAL A 23 8.34 -11.09 16.60
N LEU A 24 8.38 -10.08 17.46
CA LEU A 24 8.02 -8.70 17.10
C LEU A 24 8.93 -8.14 16.00
N ARG A 25 10.24 -8.43 16.07
CA ARG A 25 11.20 -8.00 15.04
C ARG A 25 10.87 -8.63 13.69
N VAL A 26 10.58 -9.93 13.66
CA VAL A 26 10.23 -10.65 12.43
C VAL A 26 8.92 -10.10 11.85
N GLN A 27 7.87 -9.94 12.67
CA GLN A 27 6.61 -9.33 12.23
C GLN A 27 6.80 -7.92 11.66
N SER A 28 7.66 -7.09 12.27
CA SER A 28 7.95 -5.75 11.77
C SER A 28 8.58 -5.76 10.37
N ARG A 29 9.40 -6.77 10.08
CA ARG A 29 10.06 -6.96 8.78
C ARG A 29 9.07 -7.43 7.72
N PHE A 30 8.17 -8.35 8.05
CA PHE A 30 7.08 -8.74 7.16
C PHE A 30 6.17 -7.56 6.84
N ASN A 31 5.69 -6.82 7.84
CA ASN A 31 4.87 -5.62 7.62
C ASN A 31 5.59 -4.55 6.77
N ALA A 32 6.92 -4.43 6.89
CA ALA A 32 7.69 -3.53 6.04
C ALA A 32 7.80 -4.04 4.59
N SER A 33 7.94 -5.36 4.40
CA SER A 33 7.94 -5.99 3.08
C SER A 33 6.58 -5.82 2.39
N ASP A 34 5.50 -6.11 3.10
CA ASP A 34 4.12 -5.99 2.63
C ASP A 34 3.81 -4.58 2.16
N ARG A 35 4.21 -3.57 2.94
CA ARG A 35 4.05 -2.16 2.56
C ARG A 35 4.81 -1.79 1.28
N ARG A 36 6.02 -2.34 1.09
CA ARG A 36 6.81 -2.10 -0.14
C ARG A 36 6.17 -2.78 -1.33
N ALA A 37 5.70 -4.01 -1.17
CA ALA A 37 5.00 -4.76 -2.21
C ALA A 37 3.72 -4.03 -2.64
N ALA A 38 2.88 -3.63 -1.68
CA ALA A 38 1.66 -2.88 -1.95
C ALA A 38 1.93 -1.55 -2.67
N LEU A 39 2.96 -0.81 -2.25
CA LEU A 39 3.37 0.41 -2.96
C LEU A 39 3.75 0.12 -4.42
N GLY A 40 4.53 -0.94 -4.65
CA GLY A 40 4.89 -1.40 -5.99
C GLY A 40 3.68 -1.77 -6.84
N ILE A 41 2.72 -2.49 -6.26
CA ILE A 41 1.45 -2.86 -6.92
C ILE A 41 0.72 -1.61 -7.40
N VAL A 42 0.53 -0.61 -6.52
CA VAL A 42 -0.19 0.63 -6.90
C VAL A 42 0.58 1.42 -7.95
N GLN A 43 1.90 1.58 -7.80
CA GLN A 43 2.72 2.37 -8.73
C GLN A 43 2.81 1.73 -10.12
N GLN A 44 2.72 0.40 -10.20
CA GLN A 44 2.78 -0.36 -11.46
C GLN A 44 1.39 -0.71 -12.00
N TYR A 45 0.32 -0.43 -11.24
CA TYR A 45 -1.04 -0.75 -11.65
C TYR A 45 -1.41 -0.05 -12.96
N ARG A 46 -1.72 -0.85 -13.97
CA ARG A 46 -2.03 -0.41 -15.34
C ARG A 46 -3.09 -1.34 -15.93
N PRO A 47 -4.39 -0.99 -15.85
CA PRO A 47 -5.42 -1.80 -16.47
C PRO A 47 -5.24 -1.77 -17.99
N GLU A 48 -5.30 -2.95 -18.62
CA GLU A 48 -5.27 -3.14 -20.09
C GLU A 48 -4.09 -2.48 -20.83
N GLY A 49 -2.96 -2.25 -20.14
CA GLY A 49 -1.80 -1.56 -20.73
C GLY A 49 -1.97 -0.06 -20.92
N GLY A 50 -3.06 0.54 -20.38
CA GLY A 50 -3.46 1.95 -20.46
C GLY A 50 -2.52 2.95 -19.80
N ARG A 51 -2.98 3.86 -18.94
CA ARG A 51 -2.10 4.69 -18.09
C ARG A 51 -1.86 4.00 -16.75
N SER A 52 -0.74 4.30 -16.08
CA SER A 52 -0.51 3.88 -14.70
C SER A 52 -1.17 4.83 -13.68
N VAL A 53 -1.34 4.39 -12.43
CA VAL A 53 -1.83 5.28 -11.35
C VAL A 53 -0.97 6.54 -11.20
N PRO A 54 0.38 6.47 -11.15
CA PRO A 54 1.22 7.67 -11.09
C PRO A 54 1.03 8.59 -12.30
N GLU A 55 0.86 8.03 -13.51
CA GLU A 55 0.61 8.82 -14.73
C GLU A 55 -0.74 9.55 -14.68
N ALA A 56 -1.80 8.89 -14.21
CA ALA A 56 -3.11 9.50 -14.06
C ALA A 56 -3.13 10.61 -13.00
N ILE A 57 -2.48 10.39 -11.85
CA ILE A 57 -2.33 11.42 -10.82
C ILE A 57 -1.49 12.59 -11.35
N GLY A 58 -0.38 12.31 -12.03
CA GLY A 58 0.49 13.32 -12.61
C GLY A 58 -0.20 14.19 -13.67
N ALA A 59 -1.10 13.60 -14.47
CA ALA A 59 -1.91 14.34 -15.44
C ALA A 59 -2.88 15.32 -14.76
N ARG A 60 -3.43 14.98 -13.58
CA ARG A 60 -4.30 15.87 -12.81
C ARG A 60 -3.54 16.98 -12.09
N HIS A 61 -2.28 16.75 -11.76
CA HIS A 61 -1.44 17.69 -11.01
C HIS A 61 -0.10 17.95 -11.72
N PRO A 62 -0.10 18.70 -12.83
CA PRO A 62 1.13 19.01 -13.55
C PRO A 62 2.17 19.66 -12.62
N ALA A 63 3.43 19.23 -12.75
CA ALA A 63 4.57 19.71 -11.98
C ALA A 63 4.52 19.48 -10.45
N LYS A 64 3.56 18.69 -9.94
CA LYS A 64 3.55 18.27 -8.52
C LYS A 64 3.78 16.77 -8.40
N ALA A 65 4.85 16.41 -7.70
CA ALA A 65 5.14 15.02 -7.40
C ALA A 65 4.31 14.54 -6.20
N PRO A 66 3.60 13.40 -6.29
CA PRO A 66 2.93 12.81 -5.14
C PRO A 66 3.94 12.27 -4.12
N ALA A 67 3.74 12.62 -2.85
CA ALA A 67 4.38 11.98 -1.72
C ALA A 67 3.67 10.66 -1.40
N TRP A 68 4.39 9.55 -1.46
CA TRP A 68 3.83 8.22 -1.26
C TRP A 68 4.04 7.72 0.17
N SER A 69 3.02 7.05 0.70
CA SER A 69 3.09 6.36 1.99
C SER A 69 2.28 5.06 1.94
N ALA A 70 2.63 4.11 2.81
CA ALA A 70 1.91 2.87 2.97
C ALA A 70 1.74 2.53 4.45
N ALA A 71 0.56 2.07 4.83
CA ALA A 71 0.22 1.69 6.20
C ALA A 71 -0.57 0.38 6.20
N THR A 72 -0.20 -0.53 7.11
CA THR A 72 -0.96 -1.77 7.32
C THR A 72 -2.31 -1.41 7.94
N GLU A 73 -3.41 -1.77 7.28
CA GLU A 73 -4.76 -1.65 7.83
C GLU A 73 -5.13 -2.89 8.62
N SER A 74 -4.85 -4.06 8.04
CA SER A 74 -5.06 -5.34 8.69
C SER A 74 -3.94 -6.29 8.34
N ALA A 75 -3.18 -6.72 9.35
CA ALA A 75 -2.12 -7.70 9.18
C ALA A 75 -2.69 -9.09 8.86
N CYS A 76 -3.82 -9.47 9.47
CA CYS A 76 -4.43 -10.80 9.29
C CYS A 76 -5.01 -11.01 7.89
N PHE A 77 -5.47 -9.94 7.23
CA PHE A 77 -6.02 -9.98 5.87
C PHE A 77 -5.04 -9.40 4.84
N GLN A 78 -3.81 -9.09 5.24
CA GLN A 78 -2.76 -8.53 4.37
C GLN A 78 -3.25 -7.31 3.56
N HIS A 79 -4.10 -6.49 4.18
CA HIS A 79 -4.60 -5.25 3.61
C HIS A 79 -3.66 -4.10 3.94
N VAL A 80 -3.15 -3.45 2.90
CA VAL A 80 -2.31 -2.27 3.02
C VAL A 80 -2.99 -1.09 2.35
N ARG A 81 -3.12 0.02 3.09
CA ARG A 81 -3.48 1.31 2.51
C ARG A 81 -2.22 1.95 1.94
N VAL A 82 -2.24 2.22 0.65
CA VAL A 82 -1.26 3.06 -0.04
C VAL A 82 -1.89 4.42 -0.27
N ARG A 83 -1.17 5.48 0.07
CA ARG A 83 -1.62 6.87 -0.12
C ARG A 83 -0.63 7.63 -0.98
N ALA A 84 -1.14 8.30 -2.01
CA ALA A 84 -0.44 9.35 -2.72
C ALA A 84 -0.98 10.71 -2.24
N THR A 85 -0.10 11.57 -1.73
CA THR A 85 -0.46 12.92 -1.28
C THR A 85 0.13 13.95 -2.23
N ILE A 86 -0.70 14.79 -2.81
CA ILE A 86 -0.27 15.99 -3.53
C ILE A 86 -0.32 17.16 -2.54
N GLU A 87 0.86 17.73 -2.26
CA GLU A 87 0.99 18.87 -1.36
C GLU A 87 0.29 20.13 -1.92
N GLY A 88 -0.32 20.89 -1.01
CA GLY A 88 -1.16 22.04 -1.31
C GLY A 88 -2.09 22.39 -0.14
N GLU A 89 -2.97 23.36 -0.34
CA GLU A 89 -3.91 23.80 0.69
C GLU A 89 -5.35 23.87 0.11
N PRO A 90 -6.22 22.88 0.41
CA PRO A 90 -5.96 21.66 1.17
C PRO A 90 -5.14 20.62 0.36
N PRO A 91 -4.40 19.71 1.03
CA PRO A 91 -3.69 18.63 0.35
C PRO A 91 -4.68 17.63 -0.25
N VAL A 92 -4.39 17.13 -1.45
CA VAL A 92 -5.20 16.11 -2.11
C VAL A 92 -4.61 14.74 -1.81
N ARG A 93 -5.44 13.81 -1.34
CA ARG A 93 -5.00 12.46 -0.95
C ARG A 93 -5.71 11.42 -1.81
N TYR A 94 -4.95 10.55 -2.43
CA TYR A 94 -5.42 9.40 -3.18
C TYR A 94 -5.13 8.15 -2.36
N ASP A 95 -6.17 7.51 -1.83
CA ASP A 95 -6.02 6.30 -1.02
C ASP A 95 -6.41 5.07 -1.84
N PHE A 96 -5.58 4.04 -1.77
CA PHE A 96 -5.78 2.74 -2.40
C PHE A 96 -5.63 1.64 -1.36
N LEU A 97 -6.61 0.75 -1.25
CA LEU A 97 -6.53 -0.45 -0.44
C LEU A 97 -6.05 -1.60 -1.33
N VAL A 98 -4.96 -2.25 -0.92
CA VAL A 98 -4.32 -3.33 -1.67
C VAL A 98 -4.46 -4.61 -0.86
N ASP A 99 -5.01 -5.64 -1.49
CA ASP A 99 -4.85 -7.03 -1.05
C ASP A 99 -3.53 -7.56 -1.62
N ILE A 100 -2.61 -8.01 -0.77
CA ILE A 100 -1.28 -8.46 -1.22
C ILE A 100 -1.32 -9.87 -1.84
N ASN A 101 -2.31 -10.70 -1.48
CA ASN A 101 -2.37 -12.08 -1.95
C ASN A 101 -3.12 -12.23 -3.29
N GLY A 102 -3.70 -11.15 -3.82
CA GLY A 102 -4.33 -11.12 -5.12
C GLY A 102 -4.05 -9.81 -5.85
N PRO A 103 -4.19 -9.74 -7.18
CA PRO A 103 -4.05 -8.48 -7.93
C PRO A 103 -5.31 -7.62 -7.79
N SER A 104 -5.65 -7.21 -6.56
CA SER A 104 -6.84 -6.41 -6.28
C SER A 104 -6.45 -5.08 -5.61
N ILE A 105 -6.58 -4.01 -6.38
CA ILE A 105 -6.52 -2.63 -5.89
C ILE A 105 -7.95 -2.10 -5.76
N HIS A 106 -8.26 -1.53 -4.59
CA HIS A 106 -9.57 -0.97 -4.28
C HIS A 106 -9.45 0.50 -3.91
N PRO A 107 -10.50 1.30 -4.11
CA PRO A 107 -10.50 2.68 -3.64
C PRO A 107 -10.52 2.73 -2.11
N GLY A 108 -9.58 3.49 -1.52
CA GLY A 108 -9.57 3.80 -0.08
C GLY A 108 -10.25 5.14 0.25
N ASN A 109 -10.54 5.96 -0.78
CA ASN A 109 -11.34 7.18 -0.71
C ASN A 109 -11.88 7.57 -2.10
N ARG A 110 -12.66 8.66 -2.15
CA ARG A 110 -13.29 9.18 -3.38
C ARG A 110 -12.29 9.57 -4.47
N GLU A 111 -11.15 10.14 -4.10
CA GLU A 111 -10.11 10.54 -5.07
C GLU A 111 -9.41 9.33 -5.69
N GLY A 112 -9.11 8.31 -4.88
CA GLY A 112 -8.57 7.03 -5.35
C GLY A 112 -9.56 6.31 -6.29
N GLU A 113 -10.85 6.30 -5.95
CA GLU A 113 -11.91 5.79 -6.82
C GLU A 113 -11.94 6.51 -8.16
N ALA A 114 -11.89 7.84 -8.15
CA ALA A 114 -11.89 8.63 -9.38
C ALA A 114 -10.69 8.30 -10.28
N ILE A 115 -9.53 7.97 -9.72
CA ILE A 115 -8.37 7.50 -10.50
C ILE A 115 -8.63 6.10 -11.07
N LEU A 116 -9.08 5.15 -10.25
CA LEU A 116 -9.31 3.78 -10.71
C LEU A 116 -10.37 3.72 -11.82
N VAL A 117 -11.43 4.51 -11.72
CA VAL A 117 -12.46 4.65 -12.76
C VAL A 117 -11.91 5.32 -14.03
N GLU A 118 -11.06 6.34 -13.89
CA GLU A 118 -10.40 6.97 -15.04
C GLU A 118 -9.53 5.97 -15.79
N LEU A 119 -8.83 5.11 -15.06
CA LEU A 119 -7.92 4.11 -15.64
C LEU A 119 -8.67 2.99 -16.38
N THR A 120 -9.86 2.58 -15.92
CA THR A 120 -10.66 1.53 -16.57
C THR A 120 -11.50 2.05 -17.74
N ARG A 121 -11.71 3.37 -17.85
CA ARG A 121 -12.43 3.94 -18.98
C ARG A 121 -11.51 3.90 -20.22
N ALA A 122 -11.84 3.02 -21.17
CA ALA A 122 -11.12 2.91 -22.44
C ALA A 122 -10.92 4.29 -23.11
N PRO A 123 -9.75 4.56 -23.72
CA PRO A 123 -9.54 5.83 -24.39
C PRO A 123 -10.52 5.94 -25.56
N ALA A 124 -11.38 6.97 -25.52
CA ALA A 124 -12.37 7.25 -26.57
C ALA A 124 -11.75 7.38 -27.99
N ALA A 125 -10.42 7.54 -28.09
CA ALA A 125 -9.68 7.59 -29.34
C ALA A 125 -9.68 6.27 -30.15
N ALA A 126 -9.80 5.10 -29.51
CA ALA A 126 -9.81 3.81 -30.22
C ALA A 126 -11.13 3.56 -30.98
N ALA A 127 -12.24 4.11 -30.51
CA ALA A 127 -13.55 3.97 -31.16
C ALA A 127 -13.68 4.85 -32.42
N ALA A 128 -12.96 5.98 -32.48
CA ALA A 128 -12.98 6.87 -33.64
C ALA A 128 -12.16 6.34 -34.84
N ALA A 129 -11.13 5.52 -34.58
CA ALA A 129 -10.29 4.95 -35.63
C ALA A 129 -10.91 3.72 -36.33
N ALA A 130 -11.87 3.04 -35.69
CA ALA A 130 -12.56 1.88 -36.24
C ALA A 130 -13.79 2.24 -37.11
N GLY A 131 -14.09 3.52 -37.28
CA GLY A 131 -15.26 4.03 -38.00
C GLY A 131 -14.95 4.89 -39.24
N ALA A 132 -13.70 4.97 -39.67
CA ALA A 132 -13.34 5.65 -40.91
C ALA A 132 -13.45 4.65 -42.08
N PRO A 133 -14.33 4.90 -43.08
CA PRO A 133 -14.54 4.02 -44.24
C PRO A 133 -13.36 4.00 -45.22
#